data_AF-A0A966DRN7-F1
#
_entry.id   AF-A0A966DRN7-F1
#
_cell.length_a   1.000
_cell.length_b   1.000
_cell.length_c   1.000
_cell.angle_alpha   90.00
_cell.angle_beta   90.00
_cell.angle_gamma   90.00
#
_symmetry.space_group_name_H-M   'P 1'
#
loop_
_entity.id
_entity.type
_entity.pdbx_description
1 polymer ?
#
loop_
_entity_poly.entity_id
_entity_poly.type
_entity_poly.pdbx_seq_one_letter_code
_entity_poly.pdbx_strand_id
1 'polypeptide(L)'
;MSQKRHILFLTRWYPNRRDPMPGLFVRNHALAVAANEQVTLLYVQPEPDAVKRYEITEEDDQGIYTVRIYYRNPTKAGNPFAMATKIVRFIIAHKKG
;
A
#
# COMPACT_ATOMS: atom_id res chain seq x y z
N MET A 1 -16.22 25.53 14.39
CA MET A 1 -15.51 24.82 13.31
C MET A 1 -15.56 23.33 13.62
N SER A 2 -16.15 22.51 12.74
CA SER A 2 -16.18 21.06 12.92
C SER A 2 -14.77 20.49 12.70
N GLN A 3 -14.27 19.70 13.65
CA GLN A 3 -13.01 18.97 13.50
C GLN A 3 -13.12 18.03 12.28
N LYS A 4 -12.14 18.10 11.36
CA LYS A 4 -12.04 17.13 10.26
C LYS A 4 -11.62 15.77 10.83
N ARG A 5 -12.28 14.70 10.39
CA ARG A 5 -11.91 13.32 10.72
C ARG A 5 -10.66 12.92 9.94
N HIS A 6 -9.93 11.97 10.51
CA HIS A 6 -8.81 11.33 9.83
C HIS A 6 -9.23 9.95 9.36
N ILE A 7 -9.19 9.72 8.06
CA ILE A 7 -9.64 8.48 7.42
C ILE A 7 -8.43 7.75 6.82
N LEU A 8 -8.26 6.48 7.20
CA LEU A 8 -7.22 5.59 6.69
C LEU A 8 -7.79 4.66 5.60
N PHE A 9 -7.24 4.76 4.40
CA PHE A 9 -7.55 3.88 3.27
C PHE A 9 -6.58 2.70 3.25
N LEU A 10 -7.08 1.51 3.56
CA LEU A 10 -6.35 0.24 3.43
C LEU A 10 -6.72 -0.43 2.12
N THR A 11 -5.81 -0.41 1.15
CA THR A 11 -6.17 -0.74 -0.23
C THR A 11 -5.31 -1.86 -0.77
N ARG A 12 -5.96 -2.82 -1.45
CA ARG A 12 -5.25 -3.93 -2.10
C ARG A 12 -4.72 -3.55 -3.48
N TRP A 13 -5.32 -2.55 -4.11
CA TRP A 13 -5.04 -2.09 -5.48
C TRP A 13 -4.95 -0.57 -5.48
N TYR A 14 -3.80 -0.04 -5.87
CA TYR A 14 -3.54 1.39 -6.02
C TYR A 14 -2.53 1.61 -7.15
N PRO A 15 -2.56 2.77 -7.84
CA PRO A 15 -1.59 3.09 -8.87
C PRO A 15 -0.16 2.92 -8.34
N ASN A 16 0.61 2.11 -9.04
CA ASN A 16 1.97 1.77 -8.67
C ASN A 16 2.90 1.85 -9.88
N ARG A 17 4.21 1.76 -9.61
CA ARG A 17 5.28 1.96 -10.60
C ARG A 17 5.21 1.06 -11.84
N ARG A 18 4.56 -0.12 -11.75
CA ARG A 18 4.45 -1.08 -12.87
C ARG A 18 3.10 -1.07 -13.55
N ASP A 19 2.07 -0.67 -12.83
CA ASP A 19 0.72 -0.63 -13.37
C ASP A 19 -0.03 0.59 -12.81
N PRO A 20 -0.13 1.68 -13.57
CA PRO A 20 -0.74 2.93 -13.12
C PRO A 20 -2.28 2.92 -13.19
N MET A 21 -2.89 1.99 -13.94
CA MET A 21 -4.35 1.98 -14.15
C MET A 21 -5.17 1.27 -13.05
N PRO A 22 -4.75 0.13 -12.48
CA PRO A 22 -5.49 -0.53 -11.40
C PRO A 22 -5.54 0.35 -10.17
N GLY A 23 -6.73 0.54 -9.62
CA GLY A 23 -6.92 1.35 -8.42
C GLY A 23 -7.19 2.84 -8.66
N LEU A 24 -7.40 3.29 -9.91
CA LEU A 24 -7.88 4.65 -10.18
C LEU A 24 -9.20 4.97 -9.47
N PHE A 25 -10.12 4.00 -9.37
CA PHE A 25 -11.34 4.16 -8.57
C PHE A 25 -11.02 4.46 -7.11
N VAL A 26 -10.05 3.77 -6.51
CA VAL A 26 -9.63 3.97 -5.12
C VAL A 26 -9.02 5.36 -4.94
N ARG A 27 -8.17 5.79 -5.88
CA ARG A 27 -7.62 7.16 -5.88
C ARG A 27 -8.71 8.21 -5.97
N ASN A 28 -9.65 8.08 -6.91
CA ASN A 28 -10.75 9.03 -7.07
C ASN A 28 -11.67 9.06 -5.85
N HIS A 29 -11.90 7.91 -5.21
CA HIS A 29 -12.65 7.83 -3.97
C HIS A 29 -11.92 8.57 -2.83
N ALA A 30 -10.62 8.32 -2.67
CA ALA A 30 -9.80 9.02 -1.68
C ALA A 30 -9.79 10.55 -1.92
N LEU A 31 -9.74 11.00 -3.18
CA LEU A 31 -9.81 12.43 -3.53
C LEU A 31 -11.15 13.05 -3.14
N ALA A 32 -12.25 12.36 -3.40
CA ALA A 32 -13.59 12.84 -3.02
C ALA A 32 -13.72 12.99 -1.50
N VAL A 33 -13.11 12.10 -0.71
CA VAL A 33 -13.11 12.17 0.75
C VAL A 33 -12.17 13.28 1.26
N ALA A 34 -10.99 13.44 0.64
CA ALA A 34 -10.00 14.45 0.99
C ALA A 34 -10.52 15.89 0.83
N ALA A 35 -11.55 16.11 0.00
CA ALA A 35 -12.22 17.40 -0.14
C ALA A 35 -12.79 17.91 1.20
N ASN A 36 -13.21 17.00 2.09
CA ASN A 36 -13.86 17.36 3.35
C ASN A 36 -13.08 16.89 4.59
N GLU A 37 -12.37 15.77 4.49
CA GLU A 37 -11.70 15.10 5.62
C GLU A 37 -10.19 14.96 5.37
N GLN A 38 -9.42 14.61 6.41
CA GLN A 38 -8.01 14.27 6.22
C GLN A 38 -7.89 12.80 5.80
N VAL A 39 -7.10 12.52 4.77
CA VAL A 39 -6.98 11.16 4.22
C VAL A 39 -5.52 10.71 4.23
N THR A 40 -5.31 9.50 4.75
CA THR A 40 -4.06 8.75 4.60
C THR A 40 -4.34 7.44 3.89
N LEU A 41 -3.48 7.05 2.96
CA LEU A 41 -3.62 5.84 2.18
C LEU A 41 -2.40 4.95 2.37
N LEU A 42 -2.63 3.70 2.79
CA LEU A 42 -1.60 2.69 2.91
C LEU A 42 -1.78 1.65 1.80
N TYR A 43 -0.72 1.49 1.00
CA TYR A 43 -0.67 0.51 -0.08
C TYR A 43 0.53 -0.41 0.09
N VAL A 44 0.28 -1.73 0.19
CA VAL A 44 1.33 -2.73 0.43
C VAL A 44 1.31 -3.76 -0.70
N GLN A 45 2.43 -3.89 -1.42
CA GLN A 45 2.50 -4.73 -2.62
C GLN A 45 3.84 -5.47 -2.72
N PRO A 46 3.85 -6.77 -3.09
CA PRO A 46 5.09 -7.48 -3.38
C PRO A 46 5.77 -6.92 -4.63
N GLU A 47 7.09 -6.78 -4.55
CA GLU A 47 7.96 -6.38 -5.64
C GLU A 47 8.97 -7.52 -5.93
N PRO A 48 8.69 -8.38 -6.92
CA PRO A 48 9.55 -9.48 -7.36
C PRO A 48 11.00 -9.09 -7.58
N ASP A 49 11.25 -7.92 -8.17
CA ASP A 49 12.59 -7.46 -8.54
C ASP A 49 13.20 -6.52 -7.49
N ALA A 50 12.62 -6.45 -6.29
CA ALA A 50 13.11 -5.58 -5.23
C ALA A 50 14.50 -6.02 -4.74
N VAL A 51 15.45 -5.09 -4.86
CA VAL A 51 16.80 -5.23 -4.28
C VAL A 51 16.74 -5.18 -2.74
N LYS A 52 15.92 -4.27 -2.20
CA LYS A 52 15.72 -4.11 -0.75
C LYS A 52 14.64 -5.05 -0.23
N ARG A 53 14.76 -5.45 1.05
CA ARG A 53 13.75 -6.29 1.72
C ARG A 53 12.40 -5.57 1.83
N TYR A 54 12.45 -4.28 2.12
CA TYR A 54 11.33 -3.35 2.13
C TYR A 54 11.78 -2.03 1.50
N GLU A 55 10.89 -1.41 0.75
CA GLU A 55 11.04 -0.06 0.20
C GLU A 55 9.76 0.69 0.53
N ILE A 56 9.90 1.81 1.25
CA ILE A 56 8.79 2.65 1.66
C ILE A 56 8.94 3.96 0.89
N THR A 57 7.87 4.37 0.23
CA THR A 57 7.79 5.65 -0.47
C THR A 57 6.56 6.39 0.01
N GLU A 58 6.74 7.65 0.35
CA GLU A 58 5.68 8.53 0.83
C GLU A 58 5.46 9.62 -0.21
N GLU A 59 4.21 9.99 -0.42
CA GLU A 59 3.81 11.03 -1.36
C GLU A 59 2.57 11.73 -0.83
N ASP A 60 2.49 13.04 -0.99
CA ASP A 60 1.25 13.78 -0.83
C ASP A 60 0.73 14.16 -2.21
N ASP A 61 -0.39 13.58 -2.62
CA ASP A 61 -1.07 13.91 -3.87
C ASP A 61 -2.45 14.47 -3.55
N GLN A 62 -2.63 15.78 -3.77
CA GLN A 62 -3.92 16.47 -3.66
C GLN A 62 -4.61 16.26 -2.30
N GLY A 63 -3.83 16.28 -1.20
CA GLY A 63 -4.36 16.11 0.16
C GLY A 63 -4.56 14.65 0.57
N ILE A 64 -4.03 13.70 -0.20
CA ILE A 64 -3.94 12.29 0.15
C ILE A 64 -2.50 11.96 0.50
N TYR A 65 -2.22 11.84 1.80
CA TYR A 65 -0.92 11.34 2.25
C TYR A 65 -0.85 9.82 2.00
N THR A 66 -0.06 9.42 1.02
CA THR A 66 0.05 8.05 0.54
C THR A 66 1.38 7.42 0.97
N VAL A 67 1.30 6.35 1.73
CA VAL A 67 2.44 5.48 2.09
C VAL A 67 2.37 4.21 1.24
N ARG A 68 3.36 3.99 0.38
CA ARG A 68 3.49 2.76 -0.41
C ARG A 68 4.64 1.93 0.14
N ILE A 69 4.35 0.67 0.47
CA ILE A 69 5.31 -0.30 0.99
C ILE A 69 5.46 -1.42 -0.04
N TYR A 70 6.63 -1.47 -0.66
CA TYR A 70 7.04 -2.56 -1.51
C TYR A 70 7.88 -3.53 -0.71
N TYR A 71 7.58 -4.83 -0.79
CA TYR A 71 8.36 -5.85 -0.10
C TYR A 71 8.84 -6.93 -1.06
N ARG A 72 10.06 -7.42 -0.83
CA ARG A 72 10.63 -8.47 -1.67
C ARG A 72 9.83 -9.75 -1.54
N ASN A 73 9.34 -10.25 -2.68
CA ASN A 73 8.62 -11.52 -2.71
C ASN A 73 9.59 -12.66 -2.33
N PRO A 74 9.28 -13.52 -1.33
CA PRO A 74 10.23 -14.52 -0.82
C PRO A 74 10.62 -15.63 -1.81
N THR A 75 9.89 -15.81 -2.91
CA THR A 75 9.87 -17.08 -3.65
C THR A 75 10.42 -17.02 -5.06
N LYS A 76 11.51 -17.77 -5.29
CA LYS A 76 11.65 -18.58 -6.51
C LYS A 76 10.70 -19.77 -6.38
N ALA A 77 9.94 -20.08 -7.43
CA ALA A 77 8.88 -21.09 -7.45
C ALA A 77 9.40 -22.49 -7.05
N GLY A 78 8.62 -23.24 -6.25
CA GLY A 78 8.78 -24.70 -6.09
C GLY A 78 8.78 -25.29 -4.68
N ASN A 79 8.87 -24.50 -3.59
CA ASN A 79 8.99 -25.06 -2.23
C ASN A 79 7.76 -24.72 -1.34
N PRO A 80 7.00 -25.70 -0.81
CA PRO A 80 5.81 -25.46 0.02
C PRO A 80 6.10 -24.66 1.31
N PHE A 81 7.31 -24.75 1.85
CA PHE A 81 7.75 -23.92 2.98
C PHE A 81 7.76 -22.42 2.67
N ALA A 82 7.89 -22.06 1.40
CA ALA A 82 7.95 -20.68 0.98
C ALA A 82 6.56 -20.00 1.01
N MET A 83 5.47 -20.79 0.95
CA MET A 83 4.11 -20.27 1.12
C MET A 83 3.82 -19.90 2.59
N ALA A 84 4.31 -20.71 3.54
CA ALA A 84 4.20 -20.40 4.96
C ALA A 84 4.99 -19.14 5.33
N THR A 85 6.23 -19.00 4.83
CA THR A 85 7.02 -17.78 5.06
C THR A 85 6.40 -16.53 4.44
N LYS A 86 5.65 -16.66 3.33
CA LYS A 86 4.87 -15.56 2.72
C LYS A 86 3.76 -15.08 3.66
N ILE A 87 2.98 -16.00 4.23
CA ILE A 87 1.90 -15.67 5.18
C ILE A 87 2.48 -14.98 6.41
N VAL A 88 3.56 -15.52 6.97
CA VAL A 88 4.22 -14.92 8.16
C VAL A 88 4.75 -13.51 7.87
N ARG A 89 5.44 -13.31 6.74
CA ARG A 89 5.94 -11.97 6.36
C ARG A 89 4.80 -11.01 6.07
N PHE A 90 3.72 -11.47 5.45
CA PHE A 90 2.52 -10.67 5.21
C PHE A 90 1.91 -10.17 6.53
N ILE A 91 1.77 -11.03 7.53
CA ILE A 91 1.27 -10.67 8.87
C ILE A 91 2.21 -9.68 9.58
N ILE A 92 3.53 -9.90 9.49
CA ILE A 92 4.51 -8.99 10.11
C ILE A 92 4.48 -7.61 9.45
N ALA A 93 4.34 -7.54 8.12
CA ALA A 93 4.24 -6.27 7.41
C ALA A 93 2.99 -5.48 7.83
N HIS A 94 1.86 -6.16 8.04
CA HIS A 94 0.62 -5.54 8.53
C HIS A 94 0.69 -5.07 9.99
N LYS A 95 1.63 -5.58 10.79
CA LYS A 95 1.86 -5.11 12.17
C LYS A 95 2.83 -3.92 12.25
N LYS A 96 3.53 -3.60 11.17
CA LYS A 96 4.56 -2.54 11.14
C LYS A 96 4.05 -1.22 10.54
N GLY A 97 2.99 -1.26 9.75
CA GLY A 97 2.19 -0.09 9.37
C GLY A 97 0.97 0.01 10.26
#